data_AF-A0A7W0LGP5-F1
#
_entry.id   AF-A0A7W0LGP5-F1
#
_cell.length_a   1.000
_cell.length_b   1.000
_cell.length_c   1.000
_cell.angle_alpha   90.00
_cell.angle_beta   90.00
_cell.angle_gamma   90.00
#
_symmetry.space_group_name_H-M   'P 1'
#
loop_
_entity.id
_entity.type
_entity.pdbx_description
1 polymer ?
#
loop_
_entity_poly.entity_id
_entity_poly.type
_entity_poly.pdbx_seq_one_letter_code
_entity_poly.pdbx_strand_id
1 'polypeptide(L)' 'MTDTNEIRALKASLRGALETSVGLSALQERVDAIDDHGDINEEELAELGRVTAGHAVASQALRGLVVTMRNRRSGPAV' A
#
# COMPACT_ATOMS: atom_id res chain seq x y z
N MET A 1 25.99 12.02 -4.58
CA MET A 1 25.78 10.70 -5.24
C MET A 1 24.44 10.15 -4.78
N THR A 2 23.51 9.91 -5.70
CA THR A 2 22.27 9.19 -5.38
C THR A 2 22.64 7.74 -5.07
N ASP A 3 22.28 7.24 -3.89
CA ASP A 3 22.60 5.87 -3.50
C ASP A 3 21.77 4.90 -4.37
N THR A 4 22.45 4.13 -5.22
CA THR A 4 21.82 3.14 -6.12
C THR A 4 20.99 2.13 -5.34
N ASN A 5 21.36 1.81 -4.10
CA ASN A 5 20.59 0.89 -3.25
C ASN A 5 19.28 1.53 -2.77
N GLU A 6 19.29 2.83 -2.47
CA GLU A 6 18.10 3.57 -2.05
C GLU A 6 17.06 3.66 -3.17
N ILE A 7 17.49 3.93 -4.40
CA ILE A 7 16.59 3.94 -5.57
C ILE A 7 16.03 2.56 -5.85
N ARG A 8 16.82 1.49 -5.68
CA ARG A 8 16.33 0.10 -5.81
C ARG A 8 15.28 -0.23 -4.75
N ALA A 9 15.52 0.14 -3.50
CA ALA A 9 14.57 -0.05 -2.39
C ALA A 9 13.26 0.70 -2.64
N LEU A 10 13.35 1.97 -3.09
CA LEU A 10 12.17 2.76 -3.45
C LEU A 10 11.34 2.09 -4.56
N LYS A 11 12.00 1.64 -5.65
CA LYS A 11 11.32 0.95 -6.76
C LYS A 11 10.65 -0.35 -6.30
N ALA A 12 11.32 -1.15 -5.48
CA ALA A 12 10.76 -2.38 -4.94
C ALA A 12 9.55 -2.12 -4.04
N SER A 13 9.65 -1.13 -3.16
CA SER A 13 8.55 -0.76 -2.26
C SER A 13 7.36 -0.18 -3.01
N LEU A 14 7.59 0.66 -4.04
CA LEU A 14 6.54 1.15 -4.91
C LEU A 14 5.83 0.00 -5.63
N ARG A 15 6.59 -0.98 -6.15
CA ARG A 15 6.01 -2.16 -6.80
C ARG A 15 5.11 -2.94 -5.84
N GLY A 16 5.56 -3.21 -4.62
CA GLY A 16 4.73 -3.89 -3.61
C GLY A 16 3.45 -3.11 -3.25
N ALA A 17 3.53 -1.79 -3.12
CA ALA A 17 2.35 -0.95 -2.90
C ALA A 17 1.36 -1.01 -4.08
N LEU A 18 1.86 -1.02 -5.32
CA LEU A 18 1.03 -1.17 -6.51
C LEU A 18 0.40 -2.57 -6.61
N GLU A 19 1.14 -3.64 -6.32
CA GLU A 19 0.61 -5.01 -6.33
C GLU A 19 -0.55 -5.17 -5.33
N THR A 20 -0.42 -4.62 -4.13
CA THR A 20 -1.53 -4.62 -3.15
C THR A 20 -2.69 -3.72 -3.57
N SER A 21 -2.44 -2.61 -4.27
CA SER A 21 -3.49 -1.77 -4.84
C SER A 21 -4.29 -2.50 -5.91
N VAL A 22 -3.64 -3.33 -6.75
CA VAL A 22 -4.34 -4.17 -7.72
C VAL A 22 -5.27 -5.16 -7.02
N GLY A 23 -4.83 -5.74 -5.91
CA GLY A 23 -5.68 -6.58 -5.06
C GLY A 23 -6.92 -5.85 -4.54
N LEU A 24 -6.77 -4.59 -4.11
CA LEU A 24 -7.92 -3.76 -3.71
C LEU A 24 -8.85 -3.44 -4.88
N SER A 25 -8.30 -3.07 -6.03
CA SER A 25 -9.10 -2.78 -7.22
C SER A 25 -9.89 -4.01 -7.69
N ALA A 26 -9.34 -5.22 -7.55
CA ALA A 26 -10.07 -6.44 -7.87
C ALA A 26 -11.29 -6.70 -6.94
N LEU A 27 -11.26 -6.19 -5.70
CA LEU A 27 -12.39 -6.27 -4.78
C LEU A 27 -13.43 -5.16 -5.01
N GLN A 28 -13.09 -4.10 -5.75
CA GLN A 28 -13.99 -2.98 -6.01
C GLN A 28 -15.28 -3.44 -6.68
N GLU A 29 -15.18 -4.18 -7.80
CA GLU A 29 -16.36 -4.65 -8.54
C GLU A 29 -17.30 -5.50 -7.68
N ARG A 30 -16.75 -6.26 -6.72
CA ARG A 30 -17.52 -7.08 -5.79
C ARG A 30 -18.27 -6.24 -4.78
N VAL A 31 -17.59 -5.25 -4.19
CA VAL A 31 -18.22 -4.32 -3.23
C VAL A 31 -19.29 -3.47 -3.91
N ASP A 32 -19.00 -2.97 -5.12
CA ASP A 32 -19.94 -2.15 -5.91
C ASP A 32 -21.17 -2.95 -6.38
N ALA A 33 -21.09 -4.28 -6.42
CA ALA A 33 -22.20 -5.17 -6.78
C ALA A 33 -23.10 -5.55 -5.58
N ILE A 34 -22.73 -5.19 -4.35
CA ILE A 34 -23.54 -5.44 -3.16
C ILE A 34 -24.75 -4.50 -3.21
N ASP A 35 -25.95 -5.07 -3.14
CA ASP A 35 -27.19 -4.32 -3.05
C ASP A 35 -27.20 -3.46 -1.77
N ASP A 36 -27.73 -2.23 -1.84
CA ASP A 36 -27.79 -1.32 -0.69
C ASP A 36 -28.63 -1.86 0.49
N HIS A 37 -29.48 -2.88 0.25
CA HIS A 37 -30.23 -3.62 1.26
C HIS A 37 -29.70 -5.04 1.48
N GLY A 38 -28.65 -5.43 0.76
CA GLY A 38 -27.93 -6.68 0.91
C GLY A 38 -26.96 -6.67 2.10
N ASP A 39 -26.48 -7.85 2.44
CA ASP A 39 -25.44 -8.03 3.45
C ASP A 39 -24.18 -8.61 2.81
N ILE A 40 -23.02 -8.23 3.34
CA ILE A 40 -21.73 -8.78 2.93
C ILE A 40 -21.42 -9.98 3.83
N ASN A 41 -21.13 -11.12 3.23
CA ASN A 41 -20.89 -12.30 4.05
C ASN A 41 -19.52 -12.23 4.77
N GLU A 42 -19.36 -13.06 5.80
CA GLU A 42 -18.17 -13.04 6.67
C GLU A 42 -16.87 -13.37 5.92
N GLU A 43 -16.93 -14.27 4.92
CA GLU A 43 -15.75 -14.64 4.11
C GLU A 43 -15.27 -13.45 3.27
N GLU A 44 -16.20 -12.69 2.68
CA GLU A 44 -15.89 -11.50 1.90
C GLU A 44 -15.35 -10.36 2.76
N LEU A 45 -15.93 -10.15 3.94
CA LEU A 45 -15.40 -9.21 4.93
C LEU A 45 -13.99 -9.59 5.37
N ALA A 46 -13.73 -10.87 5.63
CA ALA A 46 -12.41 -11.35 6.02
C ALA A 46 -11.39 -11.18 4.88
N GLU A 47 -11.78 -11.42 3.63
CA GLU A 47 -10.94 -11.17 2.47
C GLU A 47 -10.62 -9.68 2.30
N LEU A 48 -11.63 -8.81 2.35
CA LEU A 48 -11.46 -7.37 2.30
C LEU A 48 -10.53 -6.87 3.41
N GLY A 49 -10.72 -7.37 4.64
CA GLY A 49 -9.84 -7.08 5.77
C GLY A 49 -8.39 -7.49 5.53
N ARG A 50 -8.15 -8.69 4.97
CA ARG A 50 -6.78 -9.15 4.66
C ARG A 50 -6.11 -8.30 3.58
N VAL A 51 -6.83 -7.99 2.50
CA VAL A 51 -6.26 -7.22 1.36
C VAL A 51 -6.01 -5.76 1.78
N THR A 52 -6.95 -5.13 2.48
CA THR A 52 -6.78 -3.76 3.01
C THR A 52 -5.62 -3.67 4.00
N ALA A 53 -5.45 -4.65 4.89
CA ALA A 53 -4.32 -4.71 5.81
C ALA A 53 -2.98 -4.84 5.05
N GLY A 54 -2.91 -5.71 4.04
CA GLY A 54 -1.72 -5.86 3.18
C GLY A 54 -1.36 -4.56 2.49
N HIS A 55 -2.35 -3.85 1.93
CA HIS A 55 -2.13 -2.55 1.30
C HIS A 55 -1.67 -1.48 2.29
N ALA A 56 -2.25 -1.44 3.50
CA ALA A 56 -1.83 -0.50 4.54
C ALA A 56 -0.37 -0.70 4.93
N VAL A 57 0.08 -1.95 5.08
CA VAL A 57 1.49 -2.28 5.38
C VAL A 57 2.41 -1.85 4.24
N ALA A 58 2.07 -2.18 2.99
CA ALA A 58 2.88 -1.82 1.83
C ALA A 58 3.00 -0.30 1.65
N SER A 59 1.88 0.42 1.80
CA SER A 59 1.82 1.88 1.74
C SER A 59 2.62 2.54 2.87
N GLN A 60 2.56 2.00 4.09
CA GLN A 60 3.34 2.50 5.22
C GLN A 60 4.85 2.27 5.02
N ALA A 61 5.25 1.12 4.47
CA ALA A 61 6.65 0.85 4.14
C ALA A 61 7.20 1.85 3.10
N LEU A 62 6.43 2.11 2.04
CA LEU A 62 6.79 3.09 1.02
C LEU A 62 6.92 4.50 1.62
N ARG A 63 5.95 4.90 2.44
CA ARG A 63 5.99 6.19 3.15
C ARG A 63 7.23 6.31 4.03
N GLY A 64 7.56 5.27 4.80
CA GLY A 64 8.74 5.24 5.66
C GLY A 64 10.05 5.44 4.89
N LEU A 65 10.18 4.80 3.72
CA LEU A 65 11.30 5.03 2.81
C LEU A 65 11.33 6.48 2.34
N VAL A 66 10.24 7.02 1.82
CA VAL A 66 10.17 8.42 1.34
C VAL A 66 10.57 9.42 2.43
N VAL A 67 10.09 9.25 3.66
CA VAL A 67 10.48 10.09 4.81
C VAL A 67 11.98 9.99 5.08
N THR A 68 12.53 8.77 5.08
CA THR A 68 13.96 8.54 5.30
C THR A 68 14.81 9.24 4.23
N MET A 69 14.43 9.09 2.96
CA MET A 69 15.10 9.75 1.82
C MET A 69 15.04 11.28 1.94
N ARG A 70 13.89 11.82 2.35
CA ARG A 70 13.69 13.26 2.54
C ARG A 70 14.58 13.79 3.66
N ASN A 71 14.56 13.15 4.83
CA ASN A 71 15.34 13.57 5.99
C ASN A 71 16.85 13.56 5.69
N ARG A 72 17.34 12.56 4.95
CA ARG A 72 18.75 12.54 4.51
C ARG A 72 19.11 13.72 3.60
N ARG A 73 18.20 14.14 2.72
CA ARG A 73 18.42 15.26 1.79
C ARG A 73 18.35 16.63 2.48
N SER A 74 17.55 16.76 3.53
CA SER A 74 17.42 17.98 4.32
C SER A 74 18.64 18.26 5.22
N GLY A 75 19.55 17.29 5.39
CA GLY A 75 20.64 17.35 6.36
C GLY A 75 20.13 17.22 7.81
N PRO A 76 20.98 16.85 8.79
CA PRO A 76 20.60 17.00 10.19
C PRO A 76 20.29 18.48 10.43
N ALA A 77 19.14 18.78 11.04
CA ALA A 77 18.93 20.11 11.60
C ALA A 77 20.08 20.37 12.57
N VAL A 78 20.92 21.36 12.25
CA VAL A 78 21.95 21.89 13.14
C VAL A 78 21.28 22.62 14.29
#